data_AF-A0A7V3WDT6-F1
#
_entry.id   AF-A0A7V3WDT6-F1
#
_cell.length_a   1.000
_cell.length_b   1.000
_cell.length_c   1.000
_cell.angle_alpha   90.00
_cell.angle_beta   90.00
_cell.angle_gamma   90.00
#
_symmetry.space_group_name_H-M   'P 1'
#
loop_
_entity.id
_entity.type
_entity.pdbx_description
1 polymer ?
#
loop_
_entity_poly.entity_id
_entity_poly.type
_entity_poly.pdbx_seq_one_letter_code
_entity_poly.pdbx_strand_id
1 'polypeptide(L)'
;MEVMLMAETLFCAENKHLLGRVAIYRAPGAAQYPRTPPYHPDTCYPEYPFADCLSEERNIAYEAVRQTLYLLGLDAERYGTPQWNPFSKLITPDDLVVIKPNMVRDFHEFPEEGTEALITHGSVVRAVVDYVYLAKGGRGGVIIADSPQNDADWNGLWKAFAFDELVQFYRANAPQFDIKIYDVRKEAVRKQHGVVVERYARPGDPFGYSLIDLGVISEFESVPDRLGRLYGAEYDISDTNTHHQPGVHQYLIANTFLAADVIINLPKLKTHKKSGITVWMKSAIGINGDKNWLPHHTEGLPSEGGDQFAENSLKRRAEQRLVTIFKRLLKNAGPTGARVGVILKRLGVVAFGDTNRNTIRSGNWYGNDTIWRTVCDVMKCWVYADKTGQLQPVPQRRFLCLVDGIIGGEGNGPLAPKAKPCGVCIGGTDPIAVDTVSAVLMGFDPDKLKILQQAYHTRGYQITFVSPDSIHCVSNQPAWNGAIWDLTDTLDFEPHFGWKGYVEAPWRQSYARGKN
;
A
#
# COMPACT_ATOMS: atom_id res chain seq x y z
N MET A 1 -25.07 15.22 -11.64
CA MET A 1 -25.35 14.17 -12.63
C MET A 1 -24.12 13.31 -12.91
N GLU A 2 -22.92 13.90 -13.06
CA GLU A 2 -21.65 13.15 -13.24
C GLU A 2 -21.27 12.24 -12.05
N VAL A 3 -21.33 12.72 -10.80
CA VAL A 3 -21.07 11.89 -9.60
C VAL A 3 -21.98 10.66 -9.53
N MET A 4 -23.21 10.79 -10.03
CA MET A 4 -24.21 9.71 -10.01
C MET A 4 -23.85 8.59 -11.00
N LEU A 5 -23.35 8.93 -12.19
CA LEU A 5 -22.88 7.99 -13.22
C LEU A 5 -21.56 7.30 -12.82
N MET A 6 -20.66 8.05 -12.18
CA MET A 6 -19.37 7.52 -11.70
C MET A 6 -19.56 6.50 -10.58
N ALA A 7 -20.46 6.79 -9.64
CA ALA A 7 -20.81 5.86 -8.58
C ALA A 7 -21.42 4.58 -9.16
N GLU A 8 -22.30 4.68 -10.17
CA GLU A 8 -22.95 3.53 -10.85
C GLU A 8 -21.97 2.62 -11.61
N THR A 9 -20.85 3.17 -12.07
CA THR A 9 -19.81 2.43 -12.80
C THR A 9 -18.81 1.77 -11.85
N LEU A 10 -18.47 2.43 -10.72
CA LEU A 10 -17.65 1.83 -9.64
C LEU A 10 -18.39 0.77 -8.84
N PHE A 11 -19.70 0.96 -8.68
CA PHE A 11 -20.60 0.13 -7.90
C PHE A 11 -21.98 0.21 -8.54
N CYS A 12 -22.61 -0.92 -8.87
CA CYS A 12 -24.02 -0.94 -9.27
C CYS A 12 -24.83 -0.02 -8.32
N ALA A 13 -25.77 0.79 -8.83
CA ALA A 13 -26.48 1.85 -8.08
C ALA A 13 -26.94 1.44 -6.65
N GLU A 14 -27.24 0.15 -6.46
CA GLU A 14 -27.61 -0.50 -5.20
C GLU A 14 -26.55 -0.44 -4.08
N ASN A 15 -25.26 -0.30 -4.41
CA ASN A 15 -24.14 -0.39 -3.46
C ASN A 15 -23.60 0.99 -3.03
N LYS A 16 -24.26 2.10 -3.39
CA LYS A 16 -23.87 3.47 -2.97
C LYS A 16 -23.77 3.61 -1.44
N HIS A 17 -24.59 2.86 -0.70
CA HIS A 17 -24.57 2.85 0.76
C HIS A 17 -23.27 2.28 1.37
N LEU A 18 -22.45 1.57 0.58
CA LEU A 18 -21.17 1.00 1.04
C LEU A 18 -20.01 1.99 0.99
N LEU A 19 -20.08 3.04 0.16
CA LEU A 19 -18.94 3.93 -0.09
C LEU A 19 -18.39 4.56 1.20
N GLY A 20 -19.27 5.04 2.09
CA GLY A 20 -18.88 5.62 3.38
C GLY A 20 -18.74 4.61 4.51
N ARG A 21 -19.09 3.33 4.30
CA ARG A 21 -19.10 2.30 5.34
C ARG A 21 -17.74 1.60 5.39
N VAL A 22 -17.07 1.67 6.53
CA VAL A 22 -15.81 0.96 6.77
C VAL A 22 -16.01 -0.07 7.88
N ALA A 23 -15.75 -1.33 7.58
CA ALA A 23 -15.79 -2.39 8.57
C ALA A 23 -14.46 -2.50 9.32
N ILE A 24 -14.52 -2.66 10.63
CA ILE A 24 -13.35 -2.97 11.47
C ILE A 24 -13.67 -4.23 12.27
N TYR A 25 -13.04 -5.35 11.91
CA TYR A 25 -13.08 -6.53 12.76
C TYR A 25 -11.85 -6.60 13.64
N ARG A 26 -12.04 -6.88 14.94
CA ARG A 26 -10.96 -7.25 15.86
C ARG A 26 -11.09 -8.71 16.26
N ALA A 27 -10.13 -9.54 15.88
CA ALA A 27 -10.07 -10.93 16.27
C ALA A 27 -9.89 -11.06 17.80
N PRO A 28 -10.58 -12.01 18.46
CA PRO A 28 -10.43 -12.21 19.89
C PRO A 28 -9.15 -12.98 20.21
N GLY A 29 -8.47 -12.59 21.30
CA GLY A 29 -7.26 -13.26 21.80
C GLY A 29 -5.96 -12.67 21.24
N ALA A 30 -4.92 -13.51 21.20
CA ALA A 30 -3.59 -13.10 20.72
C ALA A 30 -3.61 -12.88 19.19
N ALA A 31 -3.09 -11.73 18.75
CA ALA A 31 -2.92 -11.45 17.34
C ALA A 31 -1.67 -12.16 16.82
N GLN A 32 -1.84 -13.30 16.16
CA GLN A 32 -0.79 -14.13 15.57
C GLN A 32 -1.31 -14.78 14.28
N TYR A 33 -0.49 -14.87 13.25
CA TYR A 33 -0.88 -15.60 12.04
C TYR A 33 -0.75 -17.12 12.24
N PRO A 34 -1.52 -17.93 11.50
CA PRO A 34 -1.25 -19.37 11.43
C PRO A 34 0.10 -19.61 10.77
N ARG A 35 0.81 -20.65 11.20
CA ARG A 35 2.14 -21.02 10.71
C ARG A 35 2.08 -22.08 9.62
N THR A 36 1.03 -22.90 9.61
CA THR A 36 0.94 -24.06 8.70
C THR A 36 0.28 -23.68 7.36
N PRO A 37 1.03 -23.61 6.24
CA PRO A 37 0.44 -23.46 4.92
C PRO A 37 -0.32 -24.74 4.50
N PRO A 38 -1.31 -24.66 3.60
CA PRO A 38 -1.73 -23.48 2.83
C PRO A 38 -2.75 -22.61 3.58
N TYR A 39 -2.67 -22.58 4.92
CA TYR A 39 -3.45 -21.71 5.82
C TYR A 39 -4.96 -21.97 5.75
N HIS A 40 -5.36 -23.22 5.91
CA HIS A 40 -6.76 -23.59 6.03
C HIS A 40 -7.45 -22.83 7.17
N PRO A 41 -8.77 -22.56 7.07
CA PRO A 41 -9.54 -22.14 8.23
C PRO A 41 -9.53 -23.29 9.27
N ASP A 42 -9.55 -22.91 10.54
CA ASP A 42 -9.72 -23.84 11.67
C ASP A 42 -11.19 -24.17 11.96
N THR A 43 -12.11 -23.45 11.33
CA THR A 43 -13.55 -23.63 11.45
C THR A 43 -14.14 -24.03 10.11
N CYS A 44 -15.00 -25.06 10.11
CA CYS A 44 -15.78 -25.42 8.94
C CYS A 44 -16.96 -24.45 8.77
N TYR A 45 -16.69 -23.30 8.13
CA TYR A 45 -17.75 -22.33 7.84
C TYR A 45 -18.75 -22.91 6.83
N PRO A 46 -20.06 -22.62 6.94
CA PRO A 46 -21.08 -23.20 6.06
C PRO A 46 -20.81 -23.04 4.57
N GLU A 47 -20.26 -21.89 4.17
CA GLU A 47 -19.93 -21.57 2.78
C GLU A 47 -18.53 -22.02 2.33
N TYR A 48 -17.71 -22.60 3.21
CA TYR A 48 -16.33 -22.96 2.90
C TYR A 48 -16.27 -24.07 1.83
N PRO A 49 -15.62 -23.83 0.68
CA PRO A 49 -15.71 -24.76 -0.46
C PRO A 49 -14.95 -26.07 -0.29
N PHE A 50 -14.09 -26.19 0.73
CA PHE A 50 -13.19 -27.33 0.94
C PHE A 50 -13.35 -27.93 2.33
N ALA A 51 -14.57 -28.30 2.72
CA ALA A 51 -14.94 -28.72 4.08
C ALA A 51 -14.04 -29.80 4.71
N ASP A 52 -13.43 -30.67 3.90
CA ASP A 52 -12.51 -31.72 4.36
C ASP A 52 -11.07 -31.22 4.64
N CYS A 53 -10.78 -29.95 4.39
CA CYS A 53 -9.47 -29.32 4.51
C CYS A 53 -9.49 -28.22 5.59
N LEU A 54 -9.38 -28.63 6.85
CA LEU A 54 -9.35 -27.74 8.02
C LEU A 54 -7.98 -27.77 8.70
N SER A 55 -7.64 -26.67 9.35
CA SER A 55 -6.43 -26.55 10.17
C SER A 55 -6.74 -26.93 11.63
N GLU A 56 -5.83 -27.65 12.29
CA GLU A 56 -5.85 -27.79 13.75
C GLU A 56 -5.39 -26.49 14.45
N GLU A 57 -4.54 -25.72 13.79
CA GLU A 57 -4.05 -24.42 14.25
C GLU A 57 -5.09 -23.33 13.94
N ARG A 58 -5.39 -22.50 14.94
CA ARG A 58 -6.32 -21.38 14.79
C ARG A 58 -5.86 -20.40 13.71
N ASN A 59 -6.75 -20.04 12.79
CA ASN A 59 -6.49 -19.12 11.70
C ASN A 59 -7.35 -17.86 11.83
N ILE A 60 -6.92 -16.95 12.72
CA ILE A 60 -7.62 -15.68 12.96
C ILE A 60 -7.66 -14.79 11.70
N ALA A 61 -6.77 -15.00 10.73
CA ALA A 61 -6.76 -14.20 9.51
C ALA A 61 -7.94 -14.53 8.61
N TYR A 62 -8.27 -15.82 8.50
CA TYR A 62 -9.44 -16.27 7.75
C TYR A 62 -10.72 -15.76 8.42
N GLU A 63 -10.81 -15.93 9.75
CA GLU A 63 -11.92 -15.39 10.55
C GLU A 63 -12.05 -13.87 10.35
N ALA A 64 -10.94 -13.13 10.42
CA ALA A 64 -10.95 -11.68 10.30
C ALA A 64 -11.39 -11.18 8.93
N VAL A 65 -10.93 -11.80 7.84
CA VAL A 65 -11.40 -11.51 6.48
C VAL A 65 -12.91 -11.78 6.40
N ARG A 66 -13.35 -12.97 6.79
CA ARG A 66 -14.76 -13.38 6.77
C ARG A 66 -15.65 -12.40 7.52
N GLN A 67 -15.32 -12.10 8.77
CA GLN A 67 -16.14 -11.22 9.60
C GLN A 67 -16.13 -9.77 9.10
N THR A 68 -15.03 -9.30 8.53
CA THR A 68 -14.97 -7.97 7.89
C THR A 68 -15.92 -7.87 6.70
N LEU A 69 -15.99 -8.91 5.86
CA LEU A 69 -16.93 -8.97 4.73
C LEU A 69 -18.39 -8.98 5.19
N TYR A 70 -18.69 -9.71 6.26
CA TYR A 70 -20.02 -9.68 6.88
C TYR A 70 -20.36 -8.30 7.46
N LEU A 71 -19.44 -7.67 8.19
CA LEU A 71 -19.62 -6.33 8.77
C LEU A 71 -19.81 -5.26 7.70
N LEU A 72 -19.22 -5.41 6.51
CA LEU A 72 -19.51 -4.55 5.35
C LEU A 72 -20.95 -4.69 4.86
N GLY A 73 -21.68 -5.73 5.26
CA GLY A 73 -23.04 -6.02 4.81
C GLY A 73 -23.08 -6.76 3.47
N LEU A 74 -21.94 -7.30 3.02
CA LEU A 74 -21.87 -7.99 1.74
C LEU A 74 -22.62 -9.32 1.83
N ASP A 75 -23.71 -9.39 1.08
CA ASP A 75 -24.59 -10.55 1.04
C ASP A 75 -25.16 -10.97 2.41
N ALA A 76 -25.45 -9.98 3.27
CA ALA A 76 -25.81 -10.20 4.67
C ALA A 76 -27.02 -11.13 4.88
N GLU A 77 -28.00 -11.13 3.96
CA GLU A 77 -29.21 -11.96 4.06
C GLU A 77 -28.92 -13.46 4.03
N ARG A 78 -27.80 -13.87 3.43
CA ARG A 78 -27.40 -15.27 3.31
C ARG A 78 -26.29 -15.65 4.29
N TYR A 79 -25.82 -14.72 5.12
CA TYR A 79 -24.72 -14.95 6.05
C TYR A 79 -25.00 -16.13 6.99
N GLY A 80 -24.01 -17.02 7.16
CA GLY A 80 -24.14 -18.23 7.96
C GLY A 80 -24.85 -19.39 7.25
N THR A 81 -25.15 -19.26 5.96
CA THR A 81 -25.66 -20.35 5.13
C THR A 81 -24.61 -20.80 4.11
N PRO A 82 -24.70 -22.03 3.55
CA PRO A 82 -23.83 -22.46 2.46
C PRO A 82 -23.91 -21.60 1.19
N GLN A 83 -24.93 -20.75 1.07
CA GLN A 83 -25.15 -19.87 -0.07
C GLN A 83 -24.55 -18.48 0.11
N TRP A 84 -23.93 -18.18 1.26
CA TRP A 84 -23.32 -16.87 1.47
C TRP A 84 -22.14 -16.66 0.53
N ASN A 85 -22.21 -15.59 -0.26
CA ASN A 85 -21.17 -15.24 -1.22
C ASN A 85 -20.97 -13.71 -1.22
N PRO A 86 -20.11 -13.19 -0.33
CA PRO A 86 -19.92 -11.75 -0.16
C PRO A 86 -19.37 -11.06 -1.42
N PHE A 87 -18.76 -11.80 -2.34
CA PHE A 87 -18.22 -11.25 -3.58
C PHE A 87 -19.17 -11.37 -4.78
N SER A 88 -20.33 -12.02 -4.64
CA SER A 88 -21.27 -12.27 -5.74
C SER A 88 -21.81 -11.02 -6.44
N LYS A 89 -21.91 -9.89 -5.73
CA LYS A 89 -22.29 -8.59 -6.32
C LYS A 89 -21.12 -7.80 -6.90
N LEU A 90 -19.88 -8.18 -6.55
CA LEU A 90 -18.66 -7.50 -6.98
C LEU A 90 -18.01 -8.19 -8.18
N ILE A 91 -18.05 -9.53 -8.23
CA ILE A 91 -17.34 -10.38 -9.19
C ILE A 91 -18.36 -11.21 -9.97
N THR A 92 -18.23 -11.21 -11.28
CA THR A 92 -18.90 -12.14 -12.20
C THR A 92 -17.94 -13.28 -12.61
N PRO A 93 -18.45 -14.43 -13.10
CA PRO A 93 -17.61 -15.52 -13.56
C PRO A 93 -16.61 -15.14 -14.66
N ASP A 94 -16.92 -14.13 -15.48
CA ASP A 94 -16.06 -13.71 -16.60
C ASP A 94 -15.08 -12.59 -16.24
N ASP A 95 -15.23 -11.95 -15.08
CA ASP A 95 -14.35 -10.86 -14.65
C ASP A 95 -12.89 -11.32 -14.51
N LEU A 96 -11.95 -10.51 -15.01
CA LEU A 96 -10.54 -10.63 -14.65
C LEU A 96 -10.32 -10.01 -13.26
N VAL A 97 -10.07 -10.87 -12.27
CA VAL A 97 -9.84 -10.48 -10.88
C VAL A 97 -8.35 -10.43 -10.58
N VAL A 98 -7.89 -9.30 -10.05
CA VAL A 98 -6.51 -9.14 -9.57
C VAL A 98 -6.51 -8.85 -8.07
N ILE A 99 -5.83 -9.68 -7.30
CA ILE A 99 -5.50 -9.45 -5.90
C ILE A 99 -4.15 -8.74 -5.83
N LYS A 100 -4.12 -7.59 -5.15
CA LYS A 100 -2.92 -6.79 -4.95
C LYS A 100 -2.50 -6.79 -3.48
N PRO A 101 -1.62 -7.70 -3.04
CA PRO A 101 -1.06 -7.64 -1.69
C PRO A 101 0.03 -6.57 -1.58
N ASN A 102 0.51 -6.35 -0.36
CA ASN A 102 1.70 -5.54 -0.10
C ASN A 102 2.91 -6.50 0.04
N MET A 103 3.71 -6.66 -1.02
CA MET A 103 4.85 -7.59 -1.09
C MET A 103 6.22 -6.93 -0.81
N VAL A 104 6.22 -5.74 -0.23
CA VAL A 104 7.38 -4.84 -0.03
C VAL A 104 8.77 -5.49 -0.09
N ARG A 105 9.17 -6.34 0.85
CA ARG A 105 10.45 -7.10 0.86
C ARG A 105 10.29 -8.42 1.61
N ASP A 106 11.12 -9.39 1.27
CA ASP A 106 11.25 -10.70 1.93
C ASP A 106 12.09 -10.64 3.22
N PHE A 107 12.59 -9.47 3.60
CA PHE A 107 13.39 -9.29 4.80
C PHE A 107 13.15 -7.92 5.46
N HIS A 108 13.37 -7.90 6.77
CA HIS A 108 13.35 -6.69 7.57
C HIS A 108 14.76 -6.10 7.72
N GLU A 109 14.85 -4.78 7.89
CA GLU A 109 16.15 -4.13 8.15
C GLU A 109 16.77 -4.59 9.49
N PHE A 110 15.91 -4.95 10.44
CA PHE A 110 16.21 -5.54 11.74
C PHE A 110 15.64 -6.96 11.77
N PRO A 111 16.44 -8.01 11.48
CA PRO A 111 15.93 -9.38 11.30
C PRO A 111 15.07 -9.92 12.45
N GLU A 112 15.31 -9.46 13.67
CA GLU A 112 14.57 -9.82 14.88
C GLU A 112 13.09 -9.41 14.87
N GLU A 113 12.71 -8.40 14.08
CA GLU A 113 11.31 -7.95 13.96
C GLU A 113 10.50 -8.82 12.98
N GLY A 114 11.17 -9.62 12.14
CA GLY A 114 10.52 -10.41 11.10
C GLY A 114 9.81 -9.57 10.02
N THR A 115 9.10 -10.25 9.12
CA THR A 115 8.43 -9.61 7.97
C THR A 115 6.92 -9.46 8.15
N GLU A 116 6.36 -9.96 9.25
CA GLU A 116 4.92 -9.99 9.49
C GLU A 116 4.27 -8.61 9.55
N ALA A 117 5.00 -7.56 9.95
CA ALA A 117 4.53 -6.17 9.90
C ALA A 117 4.86 -5.46 8.58
N LEU A 118 5.66 -6.10 7.73
CA LEU A 118 6.22 -5.53 6.51
C LEU A 118 5.37 -5.85 5.27
N ILE A 119 4.94 -7.11 5.16
CA ILE A 119 4.17 -7.69 4.04
C ILE A 119 2.78 -8.16 4.48
N THR A 120 1.84 -8.23 3.54
CA THR A 120 0.55 -8.92 3.76
C THR A 120 0.82 -10.40 4.01
N HIS A 121 0.18 -11.01 5.00
CA HIS A 121 0.40 -12.43 5.28
C HIS A 121 -0.32 -13.34 4.27
N GLY A 122 0.30 -14.49 3.92
CA GLY A 122 -0.26 -15.46 2.97
C GLY A 122 -1.64 -15.99 3.37
N SER A 123 -1.94 -16.08 4.67
CA SER A 123 -3.26 -16.52 5.16
C SER A 123 -4.40 -15.53 4.85
N VAL A 124 -4.12 -14.22 4.78
CA VAL A 124 -5.09 -13.22 4.34
C VAL A 124 -5.36 -13.37 2.85
N VAL A 125 -4.29 -13.55 2.06
CA VAL A 125 -4.40 -13.82 0.61
C VAL A 125 -5.20 -15.10 0.37
N ARG A 126 -4.91 -16.17 1.12
CA ARG A 126 -5.64 -17.44 1.04
C ARG A 126 -7.15 -17.26 1.25
N ALA A 127 -7.55 -16.59 2.33
CA ALA A 127 -8.96 -16.36 2.62
C ALA A 127 -9.67 -15.59 1.49
N VAL A 128 -9.00 -14.59 0.92
CA VAL A 128 -9.54 -13.81 -0.21
C VAL A 128 -9.65 -14.65 -1.48
N VAL A 129 -8.66 -15.49 -1.79
CA VAL A 129 -8.70 -16.40 -2.94
C VAL A 129 -9.89 -17.35 -2.84
N ASP A 130 -10.19 -17.88 -1.66
CA ASP A 130 -11.36 -18.77 -1.44
C ASP A 130 -12.69 -18.04 -1.76
N TYR A 131 -12.85 -16.77 -1.37
CA TYR A 131 -14.05 -16.00 -1.72
C TYR A 131 -14.11 -15.60 -3.20
N VAL A 132 -12.95 -15.40 -3.86
CA VAL A 132 -12.93 -15.23 -5.33
C VAL A 132 -13.35 -16.53 -6.02
N TYR A 133 -12.85 -17.67 -5.55
CA TYR A 133 -13.24 -18.99 -6.06
C TYR A 133 -14.75 -19.22 -5.96
N LEU A 134 -15.34 -18.90 -4.79
CA LEU A 134 -16.80 -18.96 -4.58
C LEU A 134 -17.57 -18.04 -5.54
N ALA A 135 -17.14 -16.79 -5.70
CA ALA A 135 -17.79 -15.83 -6.61
C ALA A 135 -17.73 -16.25 -8.08
N LYS A 136 -16.66 -16.93 -8.49
CA LYS A 136 -16.49 -17.43 -9.86
C LYS A 136 -17.10 -18.81 -10.07
N GLY A 137 -17.83 -19.36 -9.08
CA GLY A 137 -18.48 -20.67 -9.18
C GLY A 137 -17.48 -21.80 -9.44
N GLY A 138 -16.28 -21.67 -8.88
CA GLY A 138 -15.21 -22.67 -8.95
C GLY A 138 -14.46 -22.78 -10.29
N ARG A 139 -14.62 -21.81 -11.19
CA ARG A 139 -14.02 -21.82 -12.53
C ARG A 139 -13.27 -20.52 -12.83
N GLY A 140 -12.45 -20.53 -13.89
CA GLY A 140 -11.70 -19.37 -14.35
C GLY A 140 -10.39 -19.22 -13.58
N GLY A 141 -10.13 -18.04 -13.01
CA GLY A 141 -8.93 -17.85 -12.21
C GLY A 141 -8.81 -16.48 -11.54
N VAL A 142 -7.69 -16.29 -10.86
CA VAL A 142 -7.31 -15.05 -10.18
C VAL A 142 -5.82 -14.79 -10.38
N ILE A 143 -5.46 -13.52 -10.52
CA ILE A 143 -4.07 -13.07 -10.58
C ILE A 143 -3.71 -12.42 -9.24
N ILE A 144 -2.58 -12.80 -8.65
CA ILE A 144 -1.97 -12.12 -7.51
C ILE A 144 -0.77 -11.34 -8.05
N ALA A 145 -0.77 -10.02 -7.94
CA ALA A 145 0.29 -9.20 -8.52
C ALA A 145 0.68 -8.01 -7.64
N ASP A 146 1.97 -7.70 -7.59
CA ASP A 146 2.51 -6.48 -6.98
C ASP A 146 3.83 -6.09 -7.66
N SER A 147 4.27 -4.86 -7.43
CA SER A 147 5.64 -4.40 -7.70
C SER A 147 6.38 -4.20 -6.37
N PRO A 148 7.04 -5.25 -5.83
CA PRO A 148 7.82 -5.18 -4.59
C PRO A 148 8.91 -4.10 -4.62
N GLN A 149 9.54 -3.83 -3.48
CA GLN A 149 10.72 -2.96 -3.44
C GLN A 149 11.80 -3.48 -4.39
N ASN A 150 12.58 -2.57 -4.97
CA ASN A 150 13.58 -2.93 -5.98
C ASN A 150 14.62 -3.95 -5.48
N ASP A 151 14.88 -4.00 -4.17
CA ASP A 151 15.80 -4.93 -3.54
C ASP A 151 15.15 -6.17 -2.91
N ALA A 152 13.85 -6.38 -3.12
CA ALA A 152 13.18 -7.58 -2.67
C ALA A 152 13.57 -8.80 -3.52
N ASP A 153 13.89 -9.92 -2.86
CA ASP A 153 14.12 -11.20 -3.50
C ASP A 153 12.77 -11.88 -3.78
N TRP A 154 12.55 -12.23 -5.05
CA TRP A 154 11.28 -12.82 -5.46
C TRP A 154 11.07 -14.23 -4.89
N ASN A 155 12.12 -15.04 -4.78
CA ASN A 155 12.00 -16.38 -4.22
C ASN A 155 11.77 -16.32 -2.71
N GLY A 156 12.38 -15.34 -2.03
CA GLY A 156 12.10 -15.04 -0.63
C GLY A 156 10.64 -14.67 -0.41
N LEU A 157 10.09 -13.77 -1.24
CA LEU A 157 8.68 -13.41 -1.19
C LEU A 157 7.77 -14.61 -1.50
N TRP A 158 8.10 -15.39 -2.52
CA TRP A 158 7.35 -16.58 -2.90
C TRP A 158 7.18 -17.55 -1.72
N LYS A 159 8.26 -17.77 -0.96
CA LYS A 159 8.27 -18.59 0.26
C LYS A 159 7.50 -17.92 1.40
N ALA A 160 7.71 -16.63 1.63
CA ALA A 160 7.08 -15.89 2.72
C ALA A 160 5.54 -15.86 2.61
N PHE A 161 5.01 -15.90 1.38
CA PHE A 161 3.57 -16.00 1.12
C PHE A 161 3.05 -17.44 1.03
N ALA A 162 3.93 -18.46 1.08
CA ALA A 162 3.60 -19.87 0.86
C ALA A 162 2.84 -20.12 -0.46
N PHE A 163 3.34 -19.53 -1.54
CA PHE A 163 2.68 -19.60 -2.84
C PHE A 163 2.74 -20.99 -3.49
N ASP A 164 3.79 -21.79 -3.21
CA ASP A 164 3.85 -23.17 -3.68
C ASP A 164 2.70 -23.98 -3.10
N GLU A 165 2.50 -23.90 -1.79
CA GLU A 165 1.45 -24.62 -1.08
C GLU A 165 0.05 -24.15 -1.50
N LEU A 166 -0.15 -22.84 -1.68
CA LEU A 166 -1.40 -22.28 -2.18
C LEU A 166 -1.74 -22.83 -3.57
N VAL A 167 -0.80 -22.74 -4.53
CA VAL A 167 -1.02 -23.18 -5.91
C VAL A 167 -1.20 -24.69 -5.99
N GLN A 168 -0.41 -25.46 -5.24
CA GLN A 168 -0.53 -26.93 -5.19
C GLN A 168 -1.88 -27.35 -4.62
N PHE A 169 -2.34 -26.69 -3.54
CA PHE A 169 -3.64 -26.97 -2.95
C PHE A 169 -4.78 -26.78 -3.96
N TYR A 170 -4.80 -25.65 -4.67
CA TYR A 170 -5.84 -25.37 -5.67
C TYR A 170 -5.75 -26.29 -6.89
N ARG A 171 -4.54 -26.63 -7.37
CA ARG A 171 -4.40 -27.61 -8.45
C ARG A 171 -4.96 -28.98 -8.08
N ALA A 172 -4.79 -29.40 -6.83
CA ALA A 172 -5.27 -30.69 -6.36
C ALA A 172 -6.80 -30.71 -6.12
N ASN A 173 -7.37 -29.64 -5.57
CA ASN A 173 -8.77 -29.61 -5.11
C ASN A 173 -9.73 -28.85 -6.03
N ALA A 174 -9.20 -28.01 -6.91
CA ALA A 174 -9.96 -27.12 -7.80
C ALA A 174 -9.25 -26.95 -9.16
N PRO A 175 -9.01 -28.03 -9.94
CA PRO A 175 -8.18 -27.99 -11.15
C PRO A 175 -8.70 -27.09 -12.28
N GLN A 176 -9.96 -26.62 -12.20
CA GLN A 176 -10.56 -25.69 -13.15
C GLN A 176 -10.39 -24.21 -12.78
N PHE A 177 -9.74 -23.94 -11.64
CA PHE A 177 -9.49 -22.59 -11.13
C PHE A 177 -7.99 -22.31 -11.14
N ASP A 178 -7.56 -21.38 -11.99
CA ASP A 178 -6.14 -21.05 -12.16
C ASP A 178 -5.71 -19.90 -11.25
N ILE A 179 -4.57 -20.06 -10.60
CA ILE A 179 -3.95 -19.03 -9.77
C ILE A 179 -2.63 -18.63 -10.42
N LYS A 180 -2.53 -17.38 -10.85
CA LYS A 180 -1.32 -16.81 -11.42
C LYS A 180 -0.71 -15.78 -10.48
N ILE A 181 0.60 -15.71 -10.42
CA ILE A 181 1.31 -14.85 -9.47
C ILE A 181 2.41 -14.09 -10.22
N TYR A 182 2.33 -12.77 -10.23
CA TYR A 182 3.18 -11.91 -11.07
C TYR A 182 4.02 -10.94 -10.26
N ASP A 183 5.32 -10.94 -10.54
CA ASP A 183 6.28 -9.88 -10.20
C ASP A 183 6.32 -8.88 -11.36
N VAL A 184 5.59 -7.77 -11.23
CA VAL A 184 5.43 -6.79 -12.33
C VAL A 184 6.60 -5.80 -12.41
N ARG A 185 7.70 -6.03 -11.69
CA ARG A 185 8.92 -5.20 -11.80
C ARG A 185 9.62 -5.49 -13.12
N LYS A 186 10.06 -4.45 -13.83
CA LYS A 186 10.98 -4.58 -14.99
C LYS A 186 12.40 -4.91 -14.57
N GLU A 187 12.81 -4.42 -13.41
CA GLU A 187 14.16 -4.55 -12.90
C GLU A 187 14.17 -4.77 -11.39
N ALA A 188 15.23 -5.42 -10.92
CA ALA A 188 15.52 -5.55 -9.51
C ALA A 188 17.00 -5.24 -9.26
N VAL A 189 17.33 -4.95 -8.00
CA VAL A 189 18.68 -4.61 -7.57
C VAL A 189 19.11 -5.49 -6.42
N ARG A 190 20.40 -5.83 -6.35
CA ARG A 190 20.99 -6.34 -5.10
C ARG A 190 21.65 -5.19 -4.37
N LYS A 191 21.38 -5.09 -3.06
CA LYS A 191 22.03 -4.10 -2.20
C LYS A 191 22.89 -4.80 -1.16
N GLN A 192 24.08 -4.25 -0.90
CA GLN A 192 24.90 -4.58 0.25
C GLN A 192 25.05 -3.35 1.12
N HIS A 193 24.69 -3.44 2.40
CA HIS A 193 24.67 -2.30 3.32
C HIS A 193 23.89 -1.09 2.76
N GLY A 194 22.81 -1.35 2.02
CA GLY A 194 21.98 -0.34 1.36
C GLY A 194 22.69 0.44 0.23
N VAL A 195 23.75 -0.10 -0.36
CA VAL A 195 24.35 0.38 -1.62
C VAL A 195 24.00 -0.61 -2.71
N VAL A 196 23.53 -0.14 -3.87
CA VAL A 196 23.27 -0.98 -5.04
C VAL A 196 24.59 -1.53 -5.56
N VAL A 197 24.75 -2.85 -5.57
CA VAL A 197 25.94 -3.55 -6.07
C VAL A 197 25.70 -4.22 -7.42
N GLU A 198 24.45 -4.53 -7.73
CA GLU A 198 24.03 -5.16 -8.98
C GLU A 198 22.62 -4.69 -9.33
N ARG A 199 22.37 -4.53 -10.64
CA ARG A 199 21.05 -4.33 -11.23
C ARG A 199 20.85 -5.41 -12.28
N TYR A 200 19.67 -6.02 -12.30
CA TYR A 200 19.35 -7.10 -13.23
C TYR A 200 17.90 -6.99 -13.70
N ALA A 201 17.67 -7.38 -14.95
CA ALA A 201 16.34 -7.40 -15.54
C ALA A 201 15.47 -8.49 -14.90
N ARG A 202 14.17 -8.21 -14.86
CA ARG A 202 13.12 -9.14 -14.47
C ARG A 202 12.20 -9.38 -15.68
N PRO A 203 11.43 -10.48 -15.72
CA PRO A 203 10.51 -10.74 -16.82
C PRO A 203 9.51 -9.60 -17.07
N GLY A 204 9.18 -8.84 -16.02
CA GLY A 204 8.18 -7.79 -16.07
C GLY A 204 6.76 -8.31 -16.03
N ASP A 205 5.81 -7.39 -16.16
CA ASP A 205 4.40 -7.69 -16.28
C ASP A 205 4.12 -8.51 -17.56
N PRO A 206 3.53 -9.71 -17.45
CA PRO A 206 3.15 -10.51 -18.61
C PRO A 206 2.17 -9.81 -19.56
N PHE A 207 1.43 -8.80 -19.09
CA PHE A 207 0.47 -8.05 -19.91
C PHE A 207 1.12 -6.80 -20.56
N GLY A 208 2.41 -6.56 -20.30
CA GLY A 208 3.13 -5.38 -20.74
C GLY A 208 2.84 -4.16 -19.85
N TYR A 209 3.17 -2.98 -20.37
CA TYR A 209 3.00 -1.71 -19.63
C TYR A 209 2.39 -0.66 -20.53
N SER A 210 1.66 0.27 -19.92
CA SER A 210 1.15 1.48 -20.58
C SER A 210 1.82 2.70 -19.98
N LEU A 211 2.31 3.58 -20.85
CA LEU A 211 2.74 4.92 -20.46
C LEU A 211 1.51 5.81 -20.42
N ILE A 212 1.21 6.36 -19.25
CA ILE A 212 0.07 7.25 -19.04
C ILE A 212 0.62 8.62 -18.70
N ASP A 213 0.31 9.61 -19.55
CA ASP A 213 0.68 11.00 -19.35
C ASP A 213 -0.53 11.77 -18.80
N LEU A 214 -0.38 12.31 -17.59
CA LEU A 214 -1.41 13.15 -16.98
C LEU A 214 -1.33 14.60 -17.46
N GLY A 215 -0.22 15.05 -18.05
CA GLY A 215 -0.03 16.45 -18.44
C GLY A 215 -0.54 17.45 -17.40
N VAL A 216 -1.36 18.42 -17.83
CA VAL A 216 -1.81 19.54 -16.97
C VAL A 216 -2.70 19.15 -15.78
N ILE A 217 -3.26 17.93 -15.76
CA ILE A 217 -4.08 17.45 -14.63
C ILE A 217 -3.25 16.73 -13.56
N SER A 218 -1.93 16.60 -13.74
CA SER A 218 -1.04 16.13 -12.67
C SER A 218 -1.02 17.09 -11.48
N GLU A 219 -0.87 16.53 -10.28
CA GLU A 219 -0.64 17.31 -9.07
C GLU A 219 0.71 18.07 -9.09
N PHE A 220 1.68 17.61 -9.88
CA PHE A 220 2.98 18.27 -10.05
C PHE A 220 2.91 19.56 -10.88
N GLU A 221 1.86 19.72 -11.69
CA GLU A 221 1.64 20.95 -12.45
C GLU A 221 1.37 22.17 -11.53
N SER A 222 1.10 21.96 -10.24
CA SER A 222 0.90 23.06 -9.28
C SER A 222 2.20 23.59 -8.68
N VAL A 223 3.32 22.93 -8.96
CA VAL A 223 4.64 23.22 -8.39
C VAL A 223 5.73 23.24 -9.48
N PRO A 224 5.59 24.09 -10.52
CA PRO A 224 6.52 24.11 -11.66
C PRO A 224 7.96 24.45 -11.26
N ASP A 225 8.15 25.17 -10.14
CA ASP A 225 9.45 25.53 -9.56
C ASP A 225 10.25 24.32 -9.01
N ARG A 226 9.60 23.15 -8.89
CA ARG A 226 10.21 21.90 -8.40
C ARG A 226 10.68 20.98 -9.52
N LEU A 227 10.20 21.20 -10.74
CA LEU A 227 10.56 20.39 -11.90
C LEU A 227 12.05 20.55 -12.21
N GLY A 228 12.71 19.44 -12.55
CA GLY A 228 14.17 19.34 -12.63
C GLY A 228 14.87 18.94 -11.31
N ARG A 229 14.13 18.86 -10.18
CA ARG A 229 14.64 18.46 -8.86
C ARG A 229 13.89 17.29 -8.23
N LEU A 230 12.97 16.66 -8.97
CA LEU A 230 12.19 15.53 -8.47
C LEU A 230 13.09 14.30 -8.34
N TYR A 231 13.12 13.70 -7.17
CA TYR A 231 13.91 12.51 -6.89
C TYR A 231 13.03 11.27 -6.88
N GLY A 232 13.26 10.35 -7.81
CA GLY A 232 12.59 9.07 -7.94
C GLY A 232 13.10 8.01 -6.96
N ALA A 233 13.49 6.85 -7.49
CA ALA A 233 14.05 5.74 -6.72
C ALA A 233 15.58 5.66 -6.85
N GLU A 234 16.16 6.36 -7.82
CA GLU A 234 17.57 6.24 -8.20
C GLU A 234 18.36 7.52 -7.95
N TYR A 235 19.69 7.39 -7.95
CA TYR A 235 20.57 8.55 -7.81
C TYR A 235 20.54 9.47 -9.03
N ASP A 236 20.22 8.92 -10.20
CA ASP A 236 20.04 9.71 -11.41
C ASP A 236 18.62 10.26 -11.47
N ILE A 237 18.48 11.52 -11.03
CA ILE A 237 17.20 12.21 -11.08
C ILE A 237 16.82 12.65 -12.50
N SER A 238 17.76 12.64 -13.47
CA SER A 238 17.47 13.16 -14.81
C SER A 238 16.34 12.38 -15.48
N ASP A 239 16.36 11.05 -15.37
CA ASP A 239 15.32 10.15 -15.88
C ASP A 239 13.94 10.43 -15.24
N THR A 240 13.87 10.60 -13.91
CA THR A 240 12.62 11.04 -13.26
C THR A 240 12.12 12.37 -13.87
N ASN A 241 13.01 13.35 -14.06
CA ASN A 241 12.62 14.67 -14.53
C ASN A 241 12.42 14.75 -16.05
N THR A 242 12.85 13.77 -16.84
CA THR A 242 12.45 13.69 -18.26
C THR A 242 10.98 13.31 -18.39
N HIS A 243 10.46 12.53 -17.43
CA HIS A 243 9.07 12.11 -17.37
C HIS A 243 8.15 13.08 -16.60
N HIS A 244 8.72 14.10 -15.96
CA HIS A 244 7.98 15.10 -15.16
C HIS A 244 8.49 16.50 -15.48
N GLN A 245 7.86 17.13 -16.47
CA GLN A 245 8.14 18.46 -17.03
C GLN A 245 6.84 19.28 -17.12
N PRO A 246 6.89 20.61 -17.32
CA PRO A 246 5.67 21.39 -17.50
C PRO A 246 4.78 20.79 -18.60
N GLY A 247 3.55 20.44 -18.24
CA GLY A 247 2.59 19.82 -19.16
C GLY A 247 2.85 18.36 -19.54
N VAL A 248 3.84 17.67 -18.98
CA VAL A 248 4.18 16.26 -19.24
C VAL A 248 4.49 15.56 -17.92
N HIS A 249 3.63 14.64 -17.49
CA HIS A 249 3.80 13.91 -16.22
C HIS A 249 3.42 12.45 -16.40
N GLN A 250 4.43 11.60 -16.58
CA GLN A 250 4.29 10.26 -17.11
C GLN A 250 4.52 9.18 -16.05
N TYR A 251 3.67 8.16 -16.10
CA TYR A 251 3.73 6.99 -15.23
C TYR A 251 3.67 5.71 -16.07
N LEU A 252 4.54 4.74 -15.77
CA LEU A 252 4.56 3.44 -16.43
C LEU A 252 3.74 2.42 -15.64
N ILE A 253 2.50 2.16 -16.04
CA ILE A 253 1.59 1.30 -15.30
C ILE A 253 1.58 -0.11 -15.88
N ALA A 254 1.68 -1.12 -15.01
CA ALA A 254 1.57 -2.53 -15.39
C ALA A 254 0.13 -2.84 -15.87
N ASN A 255 0.03 -3.38 -17.09
CA ASN A 255 -1.24 -3.68 -17.75
C ASN A 255 -2.04 -4.79 -17.05
N THR A 256 -1.43 -5.62 -16.20
CA THR A 256 -2.16 -6.56 -15.33
C THR A 256 -3.20 -5.81 -14.49
N PHE A 257 -2.86 -4.63 -13.95
CA PHE A 257 -3.80 -3.84 -13.16
C PHE A 257 -4.80 -3.06 -14.02
N LEU A 258 -4.43 -2.66 -15.24
CA LEU A 258 -5.34 -1.97 -16.16
C LEU A 258 -6.35 -2.93 -16.82
N ALA A 259 -5.94 -4.16 -17.09
CA ALA A 259 -6.81 -5.17 -17.68
C ALA A 259 -7.89 -5.68 -16.72
N ALA A 260 -7.64 -5.58 -15.41
CA ALA A 260 -8.53 -6.06 -14.36
C ALA A 260 -9.91 -5.39 -14.40
N ASP A 261 -10.96 -6.18 -14.30
CA ASP A 261 -12.33 -5.70 -14.12
C ASP A 261 -12.65 -5.48 -12.63
N VAL A 262 -11.98 -6.25 -11.76
CA VAL A 262 -12.07 -6.15 -10.29
C VAL A 262 -10.67 -6.19 -9.67
N ILE A 263 -10.40 -5.23 -8.79
CA ILE A 263 -9.21 -5.21 -7.93
C ILE A 263 -9.62 -5.50 -6.50
N ILE A 264 -8.96 -6.48 -5.87
CA ILE A 264 -9.00 -6.67 -4.42
C ILE A 264 -7.65 -6.26 -3.84
N ASN A 265 -7.59 -5.09 -3.22
CA ASN A 265 -6.38 -4.51 -2.65
C ASN A 265 -6.20 -5.01 -1.20
N LEU A 266 -5.04 -5.55 -0.86
CA LEU A 266 -4.73 -6.09 0.46
C LEU A 266 -3.52 -5.38 1.09
N PRO A 267 -3.62 -4.07 1.39
CA PRO A 267 -2.51 -3.33 1.97
C PRO A 267 -2.24 -3.72 3.42
N LYS A 268 -1.10 -3.27 3.94
CA LYS A 268 -0.73 -3.44 5.35
C LYS A 268 -1.08 -2.22 6.19
N LEU A 269 -1.62 -2.42 7.39
CA LEU A 269 -1.80 -1.37 8.40
C LEU A 269 -0.44 -0.98 8.99
N LYS A 270 0.21 0.03 8.42
CA LYS A 270 1.53 0.47 8.90
C LYS A 270 1.81 1.96 8.66
N THR A 271 2.65 2.50 9.54
CA THR A 271 3.26 3.82 9.43
C THR A 271 4.16 3.93 8.20
N HIS A 272 4.42 5.16 7.76
CA HIS A 272 5.28 5.43 6.64
C HIS A 272 6.03 6.76 6.82
N LYS A 273 7.35 6.72 6.78
CA LYS A 273 8.20 7.90 7.02
C LYS A 273 7.99 9.10 6.09
N LYS A 274 7.52 8.90 4.86
CA LYS A 274 7.19 9.98 3.89
C LYS A 274 5.73 10.42 3.84
N SER A 275 4.77 9.49 3.86
CA SER A 275 3.33 9.75 3.68
C SER A 275 2.53 9.68 4.98
N GLY A 276 3.18 9.38 6.11
CA GLY A 276 2.55 9.13 7.41
C GLY A 276 2.07 7.70 7.56
N ILE A 277 1.31 7.20 6.58
CA ILE A 277 0.75 5.82 6.54
C ILE A 277 0.96 5.13 5.19
N THR A 278 0.82 3.81 5.15
CA THR A 278 0.85 2.99 3.91
C THR A 278 -0.57 2.71 3.40
N VAL A 279 -1.29 1.73 3.97
CA VAL A 279 -2.73 1.47 3.69
C VAL A 279 -3.08 1.52 2.18
N TRP A 280 -4.28 1.96 1.77
CA TRP A 280 -4.79 1.83 0.41
C TRP A 280 -4.09 2.79 -0.55
N MET A 281 -4.17 4.10 -0.34
CA MET A 281 -3.70 5.11 -1.30
C MET A 281 -2.24 4.87 -1.66
N LYS A 282 -1.39 4.60 -0.65
CA LYS A 282 0.03 4.36 -0.89
C LYS A 282 0.30 3.04 -1.61
N SER A 283 -0.60 2.05 -1.54
CA SER A 283 -0.43 0.76 -2.22
C SER A 283 -0.41 0.93 -3.74
N ALA A 284 -1.06 1.97 -4.28
CA ALA A 284 -1.07 2.30 -5.70
C ALA A 284 0.35 2.40 -6.30
N ILE A 285 1.34 2.79 -5.50
CA ILE A 285 2.75 2.84 -5.94
C ILE A 285 3.27 1.48 -6.44
N GLY A 286 2.71 0.37 -5.94
CA GLY A 286 3.07 -0.98 -6.36
C GLY A 286 2.40 -1.45 -7.67
N ILE A 287 1.77 -0.58 -8.45
CA ILE A 287 1.28 -0.92 -9.80
C ILE A 287 2.22 -0.44 -10.92
N ASN A 288 3.24 0.34 -10.56
CA ASN A 288 4.15 0.96 -11.51
C ASN A 288 5.29 -0.02 -11.89
N GLY A 289 5.60 -0.10 -13.17
CA GLY A 289 6.68 -0.95 -13.70
C GLY A 289 8.08 -0.39 -13.50
N ASP A 290 8.21 0.93 -13.35
CA ASP A 290 9.48 1.63 -13.13
C ASP A 290 9.40 2.58 -11.93
N LYS A 291 10.09 2.20 -10.84
CA LYS A 291 10.10 2.97 -9.61
C LYS A 291 10.78 4.32 -9.73
N ASN A 292 11.61 4.54 -10.75
CA ASN A 292 12.27 5.81 -10.93
C ASN A 292 11.34 6.90 -11.49
N TRP A 293 10.22 6.50 -12.10
CA TRP A 293 9.20 7.43 -12.62
C TRP A 293 8.24 7.93 -11.54
N LEU A 294 8.48 7.55 -10.28
CA LEU A 294 7.67 7.91 -9.13
C LEU A 294 8.44 8.92 -8.27
N PRO A 295 8.15 10.23 -8.35
CA PRO A 295 8.76 11.21 -7.46
C PRO A 295 8.47 10.87 -5.98
N HIS A 296 9.51 10.81 -5.16
CA HIS A 296 9.41 10.48 -3.74
C HIS A 296 9.72 11.68 -2.82
N HIS A 297 10.50 12.63 -3.31
CA HIS A 297 10.83 13.90 -2.67
C HIS A 297 11.40 14.86 -3.72
N THR A 298 11.45 16.15 -3.41
CA THR A 298 12.09 17.19 -4.20
C THR A 298 13.40 17.57 -3.52
N GLU A 299 14.51 17.62 -4.27
CA GLU A 299 15.81 18.00 -3.71
C GLU A 299 15.81 19.45 -3.21
N GLY A 300 16.46 19.67 -2.06
CA GLY A 300 16.57 20.99 -1.42
C GLY A 300 15.78 21.13 -0.12
N LEU A 301 15.87 22.34 0.45
CA LEU A 301 15.23 22.72 1.70
C LEU A 301 13.82 23.29 1.45
N PRO A 302 12.94 23.33 2.47
CA PRO A 302 11.64 24.00 2.37
C PRO A 302 11.74 25.46 1.90
N SER A 303 12.76 26.20 2.36
CA SER A 303 13.01 27.57 1.91
C SER A 303 13.43 27.70 0.45
N GLU A 304 13.76 26.59 -0.21
CA GLU A 304 14.17 26.49 -1.62
C GLU A 304 13.08 25.74 -2.45
N GLY A 305 11.89 25.54 -1.88
CA GLY A 305 10.80 24.77 -2.50
C GLY A 305 11.04 23.24 -2.53
N GLY A 306 12.11 22.74 -1.91
CA GLY A 306 12.38 21.31 -1.76
C GLY A 306 11.79 20.73 -0.46
N ASP A 307 11.77 19.41 -0.34
CA ASP A 307 11.26 18.73 0.87
C ASP A 307 12.21 17.62 1.37
N GLN A 308 13.45 17.62 0.91
CA GLN A 308 14.46 16.60 1.24
C GLN A 308 14.82 16.59 2.73
N PHE A 309 14.81 17.74 3.40
CA PHE A 309 15.22 17.91 4.80
C PHE A 309 14.21 18.74 5.59
N ALA A 310 14.08 18.47 6.89
CA ALA A 310 13.17 19.19 7.78
C ALA A 310 13.67 20.56 8.28
N GLU A 311 14.98 20.78 8.34
CA GLU A 311 15.57 21.98 8.96
C GLU A 311 16.69 22.59 8.13
N ASN A 312 16.74 23.92 8.16
CA ASN A 312 17.78 24.78 7.57
C ASN A 312 19.02 24.85 8.48
N SER A 313 19.89 23.84 8.46
CA SER A 313 21.20 23.96 9.11
C SER A 313 22.34 24.09 8.08
N LEU A 314 23.32 24.96 8.37
CA LEU A 314 24.53 25.15 7.55
C LEU A 314 25.30 23.84 7.35
N LYS A 315 25.28 22.96 8.37
CA LYS A 315 25.83 21.60 8.32
C LYS A 315 25.17 20.75 7.23
N ARG A 316 23.84 20.80 7.11
CA ARG A 316 23.10 20.04 6.07
C ARG A 316 23.34 20.56 4.66
N ARG A 317 23.54 21.87 4.46
CA ARG A 317 23.94 22.42 3.15
C ARG A 317 25.33 21.94 2.71
N ALA A 318 26.28 21.86 3.65
CA ALA A 318 27.60 21.29 3.39
C ALA A 318 27.52 19.78 3.09
N GLU A 319 26.72 19.03 3.86
CA GLU A 319 26.43 17.61 3.61
C GLU A 319 25.79 17.38 2.23
N GLN A 320 24.88 18.26 1.80
CA GLN A 320 24.23 18.17 0.48
C GLN A 320 25.27 18.28 -0.64
N ARG A 321 26.18 19.27 -0.58
CA ARG A 321 27.25 19.43 -1.57
C ARG A 321 28.19 18.22 -1.59
N LEU A 322 28.63 17.77 -0.42
CA LEU A 322 29.52 16.61 -0.31
C LEU A 322 28.88 15.32 -0.83
N VAL A 323 27.61 15.06 -0.48
CA VAL A 323 26.90 13.87 -0.96
C VAL A 323 26.61 13.97 -2.45
N THR A 324 26.32 15.15 -3.00
CA THR A 324 26.10 15.33 -4.44
C THR A 324 27.37 15.07 -5.23
N ILE A 325 28.52 15.58 -4.75
CA ILE A 325 29.85 15.30 -5.32
C ILE A 325 30.13 13.79 -5.23
N PHE A 326 29.89 13.18 -4.07
CA PHE A 326 30.11 11.76 -3.86
C PHE A 326 29.23 10.87 -4.74
N LYS A 327 27.94 11.22 -4.89
CA LYS A 327 26.99 10.54 -5.78
C LYS A 327 27.43 10.62 -7.24
N ARG A 328 27.91 11.78 -7.71
CA ARG A 328 28.45 11.93 -9.08
C ARG A 328 29.70 11.08 -9.30
N LEU A 329 30.58 11.00 -8.31
CA LEU A 329 31.78 10.16 -8.37
C LEU A 329 31.43 8.67 -8.40
N LEU A 330 30.47 8.21 -7.59
CA LEU A 330 30.01 6.83 -7.59
C LEU A 330 29.25 6.44 -8.87
N LYS A 331 28.50 7.37 -9.49
CA LYS A 331 27.78 7.14 -10.76
C LYS A 331 28.72 6.63 -11.87
N ASN A 332 29.99 7.04 -11.85
CA ASN A 332 30.97 6.73 -12.88
C ASN A 332 31.91 5.56 -12.53
N ALA A 333 31.75 4.94 -11.35
CA ALA A 333 32.82 4.11 -10.77
C ALA A 333 32.69 2.60 -11.02
N GLY A 334 31.67 2.14 -11.77
CA GLY A 334 31.49 0.73 -12.10
C GLY A 334 31.40 -0.20 -10.87
N PRO A 335 31.54 -1.53 -11.04
CA PRO A 335 31.40 -2.51 -9.95
C PRO A 335 32.43 -2.34 -8.82
N THR A 336 33.64 -1.90 -9.15
CA THR A 336 34.73 -1.66 -8.18
C THR A 336 34.44 -0.43 -7.32
N GLY A 337 33.82 0.60 -7.91
CA GLY A 337 33.34 1.78 -7.21
C GLY A 337 32.23 1.52 -6.21
N ALA A 338 31.35 0.55 -6.49
CA ALA A 338 30.31 0.14 -5.56
C ALA A 338 30.89 -0.44 -4.25
N ARG A 339 31.97 -1.22 -4.34
CA ARG A 339 32.68 -1.77 -3.15
C ARG A 339 33.32 -0.66 -2.30
N VAL A 340 33.94 0.32 -2.96
CA VAL A 340 34.49 1.52 -2.30
C VAL A 340 33.36 2.36 -1.67
N GLY A 341 32.21 2.46 -2.34
CA GLY A 341 31.01 3.10 -1.83
C GLY A 341 30.43 2.44 -0.56
N VAL A 342 30.49 1.11 -0.45
CA VAL A 342 30.10 0.38 0.78
C VAL A 342 31.01 0.74 1.96
N ILE A 343 32.33 0.80 1.74
CA ILE A 343 33.31 1.17 2.77
C ILE A 343 33.09 2.63 3.21
N LEU A 344 32.92 3.54 2.25
CA LEU A 344 32.69 4.96 2.52
C LEU A 344 31.33 5.22 3.18
N LYS A 345 30.28 4.45 2.85
CA LYS A 345 29.00 4.53 3.55
C LYS A 345 29.10 4.06 5.00
N ARG A 346 29.87 3.01 5.30
CA ARG A 346 30.13 2.61 6.71
C ARG A 346 30.77 3.76 7.50
N LEU A 347 31.75 4.45 6.92
CA LEU A 347 32.38 5.63 7.54
C LEU A 347 31.41 6.83 7.63
N GLY A 348 30.58 7.03 6.61
CA GLY A 348 29.58 8.11 6.55
C GLY A 348 28.41 7.92 7.53
N VAL A 349 27.92 6.70 7.77
CA VAL A 349 26.87 6.44 8.76
C VAL A 349 27.35 6.78 10.18
N VAL A 350 28.64 6.54 10.48
CA VAL A 350 29.27 6.94 11.75
C VAL A 350 29.39 8.47 11.87
N ALA A 351 29.64 9.19 10.77
CA ALA A 351 29.81 10.64 10.78
C ALA A 351 28.50 11.46 10.63
N PHE A 352 27.49 10.92 9.93
CA PHE A 352 26.28 11.65 9.49
C PHE A 352 24.97 11.08 10.05
N GLY A 353 25.04 9.99 10.82
CA GLY A 353 23.89 9.35 11.46
C GLY A 353 23.06 8.47 10.53
N ASP A 354 22.23 7.63 11.13
CA ASP A 354 21.40 6.63 10.45
C ASP A 354 19.98 7.16 10.22
N THR A 355 19.52 7.14 8.96
CA THR A 355 18.17 7.57 8.57
C THR A 355 17.04 6.68 9.08
N ASN A 356 17.36 5.50 9.62
CA ASN A 356 16.42 4.62 10.29
C ASN A 356 16.45 4.77 11.81
N ARG A 357 17.36 5.58 12.37
CA ARG A 357 17.46 5.79 13.82
C ARG A 357 17.20 7.24 14.20
N ASN A 358 17.99 8.19 13.68
CA ASN A 358 18.04 9.55 14.24
C ASN A 358 18.10 10.69 13.22
N THR A 359 18.16 10.41 11.90
CA THR A 359 18.38 11.46 10.88
C THR A 359 17.18 11.60 9.93
N ILE A 360 16.51 12.76 9.97
CA ILE A 360 15.50 13.15 8.97
C ILE A 360 16.18 13.58 7.67
N ARG A 361 16.03 12.78 6.61
CA ARG A 361 16.54 13.04 5.26
C ARG A 361 15.66 12.37 4.21
N SER A 362 15.83 12.76 2.95
CA SER A 362 15.15 12.17 1.78
C SER A 362 13.65 12.31 1.88
N GLY A 363 13.14 13.38 2.48
CA GLY A 363 11.71 13.62 2.67
C GLY A 363 11.02 12.67 3.65
N ASN A 364 11.76 12.10 4.62
CA ASN A 364 11.22 11.23 5.67
C ASN A 364 10.64 12.02 6.87
N TRP A 365 9.69 12.92 6.61
CA TRP A 365 9.06 13.76 7.62
C TRP A 365 7.71 14.31 7.15
N TYR A 366 6.92 14.85 8.08
CA TYR A 366 5.57 15.39 7.81
C TYR A 366 5.52 16.51 6.77
N GLY A 367 6.64 17.22 6.56
CA GLY A 367 6.73 18.30 5.58
C GLY A 367 6.89 17.84 4.12
N ASN A 368 7.03 16.53 3.86
CA ASN A 368 7.08 16.00 2.49
C ASN A 368 5.88 16.52 1.68
N ASP A 369 6.14 17.11 0.53
CA ASP A 369 5.15 17.72 -0.34
C ASP A 369 5.23 17.19 -1.78
N THR A 370 5.85 16.02 -1.94
CA THR A 370 6.05 15.33 -3.22
C THR A 370 5.29 14.02 -3.25
N ILE A 371 5.38 13.20 -2.21
CA ILE A 371 4.89 11.81 -2.26
C ILE A 371 3.38 11.72 -2.41
N TRP A 372 2.62 12.64 -1.80
CA TRP A 372 1.17 12.64 -1.90
C TRP A 372 0.71 12.94 -3.33
N ARG A 373 1.43 13.81 -4.05
CA ARG A 373 1.17 14.16 -5.46
C ARG A 373 1.32 12.94 -6.35
N THR A 374 2.45 12.25 -6.21
CA THR A 374 2.71 10.97 -6.89
C THR A 374 1.63 9.95 -6.61
N VAL A 375 1.20 9.81 -5.35
CA VAL A 375 0.13 8.87 -5.00
C VAL A 375 -1.19 9.26 -5.67
N CYS A 376 -1.60 10.52 -5.59
CA CYS A 376 -2.84 10.98 -6.21
C CYS A 376 -2.82 10.77 -7.72
N ASP A 377 -1.72 11.11 -8.37
CA ASP A 377 -1.55 10.93 -9.81
C ASP A 377 -1.60 9.44 -10.23
N VAL A 378 -0.91 8.56 -9.51
CA VAL A 378 -0.98 7.11 -9.79
C VAL A 378 -2.37 6.55 -9.50
N MET A 379 -3.08 7.07 -8.49
CA MET A 379 -4.48 6.71 -8.24
C MET A 379 -5.39 7.11 -9.42
N LYS A 380 -5.19 8.28 -10.03
CA LYS A 380 -5.93 8.68 -11.25
C LYS A 380 -5.70 7.67 -12.37
N CYS A 381 -4.45 7.30 -12.62
CA CYS A 381 -4.11 6.26 -13.60
C CYS A 381 -4.81 4.94 -13.27
N TRP A 382 -4.76 4.51 -12.01
CA TRP A 382 -5.31 3.23 -11.59
C TRP A 382 -6.84 3.17 -11.65
N VAL A 383 -7.53 4.29 -11.40
CA VAL A 383 -8.99 4.35 -11.38
C VAL A 383 -9.56 4.61 -12.79
N TYR A 384 -8.95 5.52 -13.57
CA TYR A 384 -9.57 6.06 -14.78
C TYR A 384 -8.94 5.60 -16.10
N ALA A 385 -7.74 5.04 -16.10
CA ALA A 385 -7.17 4.55 -17.35
C ALA A 385 -7.85 3.25 -17.78
N ASP A 386 -8.23 3.14 -19.04
CA ASP A 386 -8.78 1.91 -19.61
C ASP A 386 -7.71 0.82 -19.83
N LYS A 387 -8.11 -0.29 -20.44
CA LYS A 387 -7.22 -1.45 -20.71
C LYS A 387 -6.07 -1.12 -21.66
N THR A 388 -6.12 0.02 -22.35
CA THR A 388 -5.08 0.51 -23.29
C THR A 388 -4.24 1.65 -22.70
N GLY A 389 -4.51 2.07 -21.46
CA GLY A 389 -3.81 3.17 -20.80
C GLY A 389 -4.35 4.56 -21.12
N GLN A 390 -5.50 4.67 -21.79
CA GLN A 390 -6.13 5.96 -22.07
C GLN A 390 -7.03 6.37 -20.90
N LEU A 391 -6.91 7.62 -20.45
CA LEU A 391 -7.76 8.15 -19.37
C LEU A 391 -9.19 8.33 -19.87
N GLN A 392 -10.14 7.80 -19.09
CA GLN A 392 -11.57 7.87 -19.37
C GLN A 392 -12.27 8.81 -18.37
N PRO A 393 -13.43 9.40 -18.72
CA PRO A 393 -14.17 10.28 -17.82
C PRO A 393 -14.81 9.55 -16.64
N VAL A 394 -14.94 8.22 -16.73
CA VAL A 394 -15.51 7.38 -15.66
C VAL A 394 -14.50 6.36 -15.18
N PRO A 395 -14.57 5.92 -13.92
CA PRO A 395 -13.75 4.83 -13.40
C PRO A 395 -13.89 3.56 -14.24
N GLN A 396 -12.80 2.81 -14.38
CA GLN A 396 -12.69 1.68 -15.32
C GLN A 396 -12.68 0.31 -14.66
N ARG A 397 -12.72 0.24 -13.33
CA ARG A 397 -12.66 -1.01 -12.57
C ARG A 397 -13.29 -0.86 -11.18
N ARG A 398 -13.77 -1.99 -10.66
CA ARG A 398 -14.37 -2.09 -9.32
C ARG A 398 -13.30 -2.40 -8.28
N PHE A 399 -13.43 -1.84 -7.08
CA PHE A 399 -12.45 -2.02 -6.01
C PHE A 399 -13.08 -2.54 -4.74
N LEU A 400 -12.35 -3.42 -4.05
CA LEU A 400 -12.54 -3.73 -2.64
C LEU A 400 -11.17 -3.69 -1.97
N CYS A 401 -11.11 -3.16 -0.75
CA CYS A 401 -9.90 -3.18 0.05
C CYS A 401 -10.14 -3.91 1.37
N LEU A 402 -9.18 -4.75 1.73
CA LEU A 402 -9.10 -5.40 3.04
C LEU A 402 -7.69 -5.18 3.59
N VAL A 403 -7.57 -4.27 4.54
CA VAL A 403 -6.31 -3.94 5.20
C VAL A 403 -5.95 -5.07 6.16
N ASP A 404 -4.78 -5.66 5.94
CA ASP A 404 -4.16 -6.58 6.89
C ASP A 404 -3.54 -5.78 8.04
N GLY A 405 -4.21 -5.81 9.18
CA GLY A 405 -3.74 -5.23 10.44
C GLY A 405 -3.71 -6.25 11.56
N ILE A 406 -3.55 -7.55 11.28
CA ILE A 406 -3.46 -8.54 12.35
C ILE A 406 -2.17 -8.27 13.13
N ILE A 407 -1.05 -8.20 12.41
CA ILE A 407 0.19 -7.59 12.88
C ILE A 407 0.42 -6.32 12.08
N GLY A 408 0.18 -5.16 12.70
CA GLY A 408 0.47 -3.85 12.12
C GLY A 408 1.95 -3.48 12.25
N GLY A 409 2.34 -2.36 11.63
CA GLY A 409 3.71 -1.84 11.69
C GLY A 409 3.81 -0.39 12.16
N GLU A 410 4.44 -0.14 13.30
CA GLU A 410 4.65 1.21 13.87
C GLU A 410 6.11 1.70 13.76
N GLY A 411 6.36 2.98 14.02
CA GLY A 411 7.70 3.57 13.99
C GLY A 411 8.28 3.70 12.58
N ASN A 412 9.35 2.96 12.28
CA ASN A 412 10.23 3.22 11.13
C ASN A 412 9.78 2.58 9.81
N GLY A 413 8.46 2.61 9.53
CA GLY A 413 7.91 2.19 8.25
C GLY A 413 8.37 3.06 7.05
N PRO A 414 8.33 2.53 5.81
CA PRO A 414 7.69 1.27 5.44
C PRO A 414 8.63 0.06 5.43
N LEU A 415 9.94 0.24 5.64
CA LEU A 415 10.97 -0.81 5.47
C LEU A 415 11.50 -1.38 6.79
N ALA A 416 11.36 -0.62 7.88
CA ALA A 416 11.81 -1.03 9.21
C ALA A 416 10.72 -0.80 10.29
N PRO A 417 9.43 -1.12 10.05
CA PRO A 417 8.41 -0.96 11.08
C PRO A 417 8.65 -1.94 12.25
N LYS A 418 8.36 -1.49 13.46
CA LYS A 418 8.24 -2.38 14.61
C LYS A 418 6.91 -3.12 14.54
N ALA A 419 6.91 -4.43 14.79
CA ALA A 419 5.69 -5.21 14.78
C ALA A 419 4.74 -4.80 15.93
N LYS A 420 3.47 -4.59 15.60
CA LYS A 420 2.41 -4.25 16.55
C LYS A 420 1.26 -5.25 16.46
N PRO A 421 1.03 -6.11 17.47
CA PRO A 421 -0.09 -7.05 17.47
C PRO A 421 -1.41 -6.29 17.67
N CYS A 422 -2.13 -6.07 16.58
CA CYS A 422 -3.37 -5.27 16.59
C CYS A 422 -4.61 -6.17 16.51
N GLY A 423 -4.52 -7.28 15.78
CA GLY A 423 -5.58 -8.27 15.61
C GLY A 423 -6.74 -7.76 14.78
N VAL A 424 -6.51 -6.79 13.87
CA VAL A 424 -7.60 -6.16 13.11
C VAL A 424 -7.57 -6.49 11.62
N CYS A 425 -8.74 -6.54 11.00
CA CYS A 425 -8.91 -6.41 9.57
C CYS A 425 -9.88 -5.26 9.30
N ILE A 426 -9.53 -4.38 8.37
CA ILE A 426 -10.32 -3.20 8.02
C ILE A 426 -10.77 -3.35 6.57
N GLY A 427 -12.06 -3.19 6.29
CA GLY A 427 -12.62 -3.37 4.96
C GLY A 427 -13.40 -2.17 4.48
N GLY A 428 -13.36 -1.89 3.18
CA GLY A 428 -14.16 -0.84 2.56
C GLY A 428 -13.93 -0.74 1.06
N THR A 429 -14.67 0.17 0.43
CA THR A 429 -14.73 0.33 -1.03
C THR A 429 -14.27 1.70 -1.53
N ASP A 430 -14.06 2.67 -0.64
CA ASP A 430 -13.47 3.97 -0.95
C ASP A 430 -12.07 4.10 -0.33
N PRO A 431 -11.05 4.53 -1.10
CA PRO A 431 -9.68 4.66 -0.61
C PRO A 431 -9.51 5.67 0.51
N ILE A 432 -10.25 6.77 0.50
CA ILE A 432 -10.14 7.80 1.54
C ILE A 432 -10.91 7.40 2.79
N ALA A 433 -12.08 6.77 2.65
CA ALA A 433 -12.80 6.21 3.80
C ALA A 433 -11.92 5.22 4.58
N VAL A 434 -11.33 4.23 3.88
CA VAL A 434 -10.50 3.19 4.52
C VAL A 434 -9.24 3.78 5.14
N ASP A 435 -8.54 4.67 4.44
CA ASP A 435 -7.29 5.23 4.96
C ASP A 435 -7.54 6.22 6.12
N THR A 436 -8.63 6.97 6.10
CA THR A 436 -9.04 7.86 7.18
C THR A 436 -9.38 7.08 8.44
N VAL A 437 -10.21 6.03 8.32
CA VAL A 437 -10.53 5.15 9.43
C VAL A 437 -9.27 4.45 9.96
N SER A 438 -8.39 4.01 9.06
CA SER A 438 -7.10 3.42 9.45
C SER A 438 -6.23 4.42 10.21
N ALA A 439 -6.15 5.68 9.79
CA ALA A 439 -5.39 6.73 10.48
C ALA A 439 -5.94 7.01 11.88
N VAL A 440 -7.26 7.18 12.01
CA VAL A 440 -7.92 7.38 13.31
C VAL A 440 -7.69 6.18 14.23
N LEU A 441 -7.87 4.96 13.72
CA LEU A 441 -7.65 3.73 14.50
C LEU A 441 -6.17 3.56 14.90
N MET A 442 -5.22 4.06 14.11
CA MET A 442 -3.80 4.14 14.49
C MET A 442 -3.53 5.21 15.56
N GLY A 443 -4.50 6.05 15.92
CA GLY A 443 -4.34 7.17 16.86
C GLY A 443 -3.72 8.42 16.23
N PHE A 444 -3.90 8.60 14.92
CA PHE A 444 -3.42 9.74 14.15
C PHE A 444 -4.56 10.66 13.74
N ASP A 445 -4.25 11.94 13.64
CA ASP A 445 -5.12 12.99 13.12
C ASP A 445 -5.09 12.95 11.57
N PRO A 446 -6.20 12.55 10.92
CA PRO A 446 -6.24 12.42 9.46
C PRO A 446 -6.04 13.77 8.75
N ASP A 447 -6.41 14.90 9.36
CA ASP A 447 -6.26 16.23 8.76
C ASP A 447 -4.78 16.65 8.63
N LYS A 448 -3.90 16.01 9.40
CA LYS A 448 -2.45 16.24 9.34
C LYS A 448 -1.75 15.37 8.30
N LEU A 449 -2.44 14.39 7.73
CA LEU A 449 -1.93 13.54 6.67
C LEU A 449 -2.24 14.16 5.31
N LYS A 450 -1.25 14.82 4.70
CA LYS A 450 -1.41 15.43 3.36
C LYS A 450 -1.95 14.47 2.30
N ILE A 451 -1.60 13.18 2.39
CA ILE A 451 -2.11 12.15 1.48
C ILE A 451 -3.64 12.01 1.54
N LEU A 452 -4.27 12.28 2.68
CA LEU A 452 -5.73 12.28 2.86
C LEU A 452 -6.31 13.66 2.57
N GLN A 453 -5.75 14.70 3.17
CA GLN A 453 -6.21 16.08 3.02
C GLN A 453 -6.28 16.51 1.55
N GLN A 454 -5.23 16.24 0.78
CA GLN A 454 -5.13 16.70 -0.61
C GLN A 454 -5.95 15.86 -1.59
N ALA A 455 -6.39 14.66 -1.20
CA ALA A 455 -7.17 13.78 -2.06
C ALA A 455 -8.52 14.42 -2.47
N TYR A 456 -9.09 15.25 -1.60
CA TYR A 456 -10.30 16.03 -1.83
C TYR A 456 -10.12 17.22 -2.78
N HIS A 457 -8.88 17.54 -3.16
CA HIS A 457 -8.53 18.73 -3.95
C HIS A 457 -7.76 18.37 -5.23
N THR A 458 -7.92 17.14 -5.71
CA THR A 458 -7.24 16.62 -6.89
C THR A 458 -7.66 17.31 -8.18
N ARG A 459 -6.70 17.46 -9.10
CA ARG A 459 -6.91 18.09 -10.41
C ARG A 459 -7.43 17.11 -11.45
N GLY A 460 -8.44 17.54 -12.21
CA GLY A 460 -9.02 16.82 -13.34
C GLY A 460 -9.91 15.64 -12.94
N TYR A 461 -9.38 14.73 -12.11
CA TYR A 461 -10.05 13.51 -11.67
C TYR A 461 -10.11 13.42 -10.15
N GLN A 462 -11.31 13.17 -9.63
CA GLN A 462 -11.51 12.84 -8.22
C GLN A 462 -11.04 11.41 -7.92
N ILE A 463 -10.34 11.21 -6.81
CA ILE A 463 -9.90 9.89 -6.34
C ILE A 463 -10.62 9.44 -5.06
N THR A 464 -11.63 10.20 -4.64
CA THR A 464 -12.55 9.88 -3.54
C THR A 464 -13.99 10.04 -4.02
N PHE A 465 -14.87 9.21 -3.49
CA PHE A 465 -16.27 9.12 -3.88
C PHE A 465 -17.20 9.36 -2.68
N VAL A 466 -16.66 9.85 -1.56
CA VAL A 466 -17.37 10.11 -0.31
C VAL A 466 -17.03 11.47 0.27
N SER A 467 -17.97 12.09 0.96
CA SER A 467 -17.68 13.23 1.83
C SER A 467 -17.13 12.75 3.17
N PRO A 468 -16.28 13.54 3.87
CA PRO A 468 -15.79 13.19 5.20
C PRO A 468 -16.91 12.81 6.19
N ASP A 469 -18.01 13.57 6.19
CA ASP A 469 -19.15 13.36 7.10
C ASP A 469 -19.94 12.07 6.83
N SER A 470 -19.76 11.46 5.65
CA SER A 470 -20.43 10.20 5.31
C SER A 470 -19.64 8.96 5.75
N ILE A 471 -18.39 9.13 6.18
CA ILE A 471 -17.52 8.05 6.63
C ILE A 471 -17.97 7.60 8.03
N HIS A 472 -18.31 6.33 8.15
CA HIS A 472 -18.72 5.72 9.41
C HIS A 472 -18.18 4.29 9.54
N CYS A 473 -17.92 3.90 10.79
CA CYS A 473 -17.39 2.61 11.16
C CYS A 473 -18.49 1.65 11.60
N VAL A 474 -18.33 0.38 11.23
CA VAL A 474 -19.10 -0.74 11.77
C VAL A 474 -18.12 -1.79 12.30
N SER A 475 -18.32 -2.25 13.54
CA SER A 475 -17.34 -3.08 14.22
C SER A 475 -17.95 -4.06 15.20
N ASN A 476 -17.27 -5.18 15.41
CA ASN A 476 -17.54 -6.07 16.55
C ASN A 476 -17.04 -5.49 17.89
N GLN A 477 -16.29 -4.38 17.87
CA GLN A 477 -15.93 -3.62 19.05
C GLN A 477 -16.92 -2.45 19.21
N PRO A 478 -17.75 -2.41 20.28
CA PRO A 478 -18.74 -1.36 20.46
C PRO A 478 -18.16 0.06 20.38
N ALA A 479 -16.96 0.27 20.92
CA ALA A 479 -16.27 1.57 20.92
C ALA A 479 -15.81 2.05 19.52
N TRP A 480 -15.86 1.19 18.51
CA TRP A 480 -15.42 1.50 17.13
C TRP A 480 -16.59 1.57 16.14
N ASN A 481 -17.83 1.70 16.62
CA ASN A 481 -19.01 1.93 15.78
C ASN A 481 -19.36 3.41 15.72
N GLY A 482 -19.90 3.87 14.59
CA GLY A 482 -20.40 5.24 14.44
C GLY A 482 -19.46 6.16 13.66
N ALA A 483 -19.53 7.46 13.92
CA ALA A 483 -18.74 8.45 13.19
C ALA A 483 -17.25 8.34 13.57
N ILE A 484 -16.37 8.55 12.59
CA ILE A 484 -14.93 8.40 12.78
C ILE A 484 -14.36 9.31 13.89
N TRP A 485 -14.94 10.50 14.06
CA TRP A 485 -14.46 11.52 14.99
C TRP A 485 -14.79 11.21 16.45
N ASP A 486 -15.68 10.25 16.69
CA ASP A 486 -16.08 9.80 18.03
C ASP A 486 -15.15 8.68 18.57
N LEU A 487 -14.27 8.12 17.72
CA LEU A 487 -13.38 7.03 18.12
C LEU A 487 -12.21 7.58 18.96
N THR A 488 -12.32 7.42 20.28
CA THR A 488 -11.23 7.75 21.22
C THR A 488 -10.41 6.53 21.65
N ASP A 489 -10.98 5.33 21.60
CA ASP A 489 -10.26 4.07 21.82
C ASP A 489 -9.54 3.66 20.54
N THR A 490 -8.21 3.72 20.55
CA THR A 490 -7.39 3.49 19.34
C THR A 490 -6.25 2.51 19.62
N LEU A 491 -5.58 2.06 18.57
CA LEU A 491 -4.41 1.18 18.64
C LEU A 491 -3.13 1.95 19.02
N ASP A 492 -3.17 3.28 19.11
CA ASP A 492 -2.07 4.12 19.62
C ASP A 492 -0.71 3.84 18.98
N PHE A 493 -0.62 3.78 17.65
CA PHE A 493 0.65 3.57 16.93
C PHE A 493 1.67 4.65 17.30
N GLU A 494 2.92 4.24 17.44
CA GLU A 494 4.06 5.16 17.45
C GLU A 494 4.32 5.63 16.00
N PRO A 495 4.26 6.93 15.69
CA PRO A 495 4.62 7.40 14.36
C PRO A 495 6.13 7.36 14.16
N HIS A 496 6.58 7.38 12.89
CA HIS A 496 7.98 7.61 12.56
C HIS A 496 8.51 8.86 13.27
N PHE A 497 9.77 8.88 13.72
CA PHE A 497 10.32 10.01 14.49
C PHE A 497 10.20 11.38 13.81
N GLY A 498 10.22 11.42 12.47
CA GLY A 498 9.96 12.62 11.67
C GLY A 498 8.49 13.08 11.60
N TRP A 499 7.58 12.42 12.32
CA TRP A 499 6.15 12.72 12.44
C TRP A 499 5.68 12.86 13.90
N LYS A 500 6.53 12.48 14.86
CA LYS A 500 6.23 12.56 16.31
C LYS A 500 5.94 13.99 16.74
N GLY A 501 4.90 14.15 17.55
CA GLY A 501 4.40 15.44 18.03
C GLY A 501 3.64 16.26 16.99
N TYR A 502 3.58 15.81 15.73
CA TYR A 502 2.81 16.44 14.68
C TYR A 502 1.50 15.68 14.48
N VAL A 503 1.56 14.40 14.10
CA VAL A 503 0.43 13.65 13.51
C VAL A 503 -0.54 13.04 14.53
N GLU A 504 -0.15 12.95 15.80
CA GLU A 504 -0.97 12.30 16.81
C GLU A 504 -2.27 13.07 17.04
N ALA A 505 -3.36 12.32 17.27
CA ALA A 505 -4.67 12.87 17.52
C ALA A 505 -4.69 13.80 18.77
N PRO A 506 -5.52 14.87 18.79
CA PRO A 506 -5.50 15.87 19.86
C PRO A 506 -5.62 15.29 21.28
N TRP A 507 -6.46 14.27 21.48
CA TRP A 507 -6.67 13.63 22.79
C TRP A 507 -5.43 12.87 23.30
N ARG A 508 -4.54 12.41 22.41
CA ARG A 508 -3.24 11.82 22.79
C ARG A 508 -2.25 12.89 23.25
N GLN A 509 -2.33 14.11 22.69
CA GLN A 509 -1.42 15.21 23.02
C GLN A 509 -1.66 15.77 24.43
N SER A 510 -2.91 15.76 24.91
CA SER A 510 -3.27 16.17 26.28
C SER A 510 -2.79 15.17 27.34
N TYR A 511 -2.83 13.86 27.06
CA TYR A 511 -2.38 12.82 27.99
C TYR A 511 -0.85 12.84 28.20
N ALA A 512 -0.07 13.20 27.18
CA ALA A 512 1.38 13.32 27.29
C ALA A 512 1.83 14.52 28.16
N ARG A 513 1.04 15.60 28.19
CA ARG A 513 1.33 16.78 29.03
C ARG A 513 0.94 16.60 30.51
N GLY A 514 0.07 15.65 30.83
CA GLY A 514 -0.32 15.32 32.21
C GLY A 514 0.58 14.30 32.92
N LYS A 515 1.62 13.79 32.24
CA LYS A 515 2.60 12.82 32.79
C LYS A 515 4.03 13.37 32.92
N ASN A 516 4.23 14.67 32.65
CA ASN A 516 5.51 15.34 32.85
C ASN A 516 5.54 16.11 34.17
#